data_AF-A0A1G4KF29-F1
#
_entry.id   AF-A0A1G4KF29-F1
#
_cell.length_a   1.000
_cell.length_b   1.000
_cell.length_c   1.000
_cell.angle_alpha   90.00
_cell.angle_beta   90.00
_cell.angle_gamma   90.00
#
_symmetry.space_group_name_H-M   'P 1'
#
loop_
_entity.id
_entity.type
_entity.pdbx_description
1 polymer ?
#
loop_
_entity_poly.entity_id
_entity_poly.type
_entity_poly.pdbx_seq_one_letter_code
_entity_poly.pdbx_strand_id
1 'polypeptide(L)'
;MTAFKLMRASRKGFQMIRSFKIDSVRLFSIKVGPKLDNLEDVKNSFAYPTWDIKQYIASGEDIERQKPSEEVITKLLKLSGLPLQNLDEFREKLGEQLAFLNKLHGVEVEEDVDASHARLVERCTEPIGFGSLVQKLEVEQKKDVNLGEISGSWNCVGNADIEKDGFFVLRNESAKNSG
;
A
#
# COMPACT_ATOMS: atom_id res chain seq x y z
N MET A 1 -68.56 -44.94 -31.68
CA MET A 1 -67.57 -45.56 -32.57
C MET A 1 -66.82 -44.46 -33.31
N THR A 2 -65.48 -44.52 -33.25
CA THR A 2 -64.54 -43.98 -34.25
C THR A 2 -64.17 -42.47 -34.21
N ALA A 3 -63.05 -42.22 -33.50
CA ALA A 3 -61.86 -41.42 -33.85
C ALA A 3 -61.98 -40.01 -34.44
N PHE A 4 -61.41 -39.02 -33.71
CA PHE A 4 -60.76 -37.85 -34.31
C PHE A 4 -59.36 -37.63 -33.73
N LYS A 5 -58.39 -38.15 -34.50
CA LYS A 5 -57.07 -37.58 -34.85
C LYS A 5 -56.34 -36.72 -33.80
N LEU A 6 -55.35 -37.37 -33.18
CA LEU A 6 -54.26 -36.80 -32.40
C LEU A 6 -53.34 -35.94 -33.31
N MET A 7 -53.26 -34.63 -33.09
CA MET A 7 -52.13 -33.80 -33.56
C MET A 7 -51.23 -33.46 -32.38
N ARG A 8 -49.98 -33.94 -32.46
CA ARG A 8 -48.87 -33.58 -31.57
C ARG A 8 -48.50 -32.11 -31.77
N ALA A 9 -48.69 -31.30 -30.74
CA ALA A 9 -47.98 -30.03 -30.59
C ALA A 9 -46.84 -30.24 -29.57
N SER A 10 -45.61 -30.27 -30.08
CA SER A 10 -44.37 -30.34 -29.31
C SER A 10 -44.13 -28.98 -28.63
N ARG A 11 -44.40 -28.89 -27.32
CA ARG A 11 -43.93 -27.78 -26.49
C ARG A 11 -42.49 -28.09 -26.04
N LYS A 12 -41.51 -27.62 -26.81
CA LYS A 12 -40.12 -27.53 -26.35
C LYS A 12 -40.07 -26.54 -25.17
N GLY A 13 -39.95 -27.09 -23.96
CA GLY A 13 -39.59 -26.32 -22.77
C GLY A 13 -38.15 -25.85 -22.91
N PHE A 14 -37.95 -24.57 -23.18
CA PHE A 14 -36.65 -23.91 -23.11
C PHE A 14 -36.41 -23.59 -21.63
N GLN A 15 -35.76 -24.50 -20.89
CA GLN A 15 -35.28 -24.17 -19.55
C GLN A 15 -34.01 -23.33 -19.70
N MET A 16 -34.08 -22.08 -19.23
CA MET A 16 -32.92 -21.23 -19.00
C MET A 16 -31.97 -21.93 -18.04
N ILE A 17 -30.83 -22.39 -18.53
CA ILE A 17 -29.67 -22.68 -17.69
C ILE A 17 -29.18 -21.32 -17.21
N ARG A 18 -29.55 -20.95 -15.98
CA ARG A 18 -28.89 -19.86 -15.28
C ARG A 18 -27.45 -20.31 -15.07
N SER A 19 -26.54 -19.72 -15.85
CA SER A 19 -25.11 -19.80 -15.59
C SER A 19 -24.87 -19.22 -14.20
N PHE A 20 -24.66 -20.09 -13.22
CA PHE A 20 -24.11 -19.68 -11.94
C PHE A 20 -22.66 -19.27 -12.21
N LYS A 21 -22.42 -17.96 -12.31
CA LYS A 21 -21.11 -17.39 -12.05
C LYS A 21 -20.79 -17.74 -10.60
N ILE A 22 -19.91 -18.73 -10.43
CA ILE A 22 -19.23 -18.92 -9.16
C ILE A 22 -18.14 -17.85 -9.16
N ASP A 23 -18.49 -16.67 -8.66
CA ASP A 23 -17.50 -15.67 -8.30
C ASP A 23 -16.74 -16.26 -7.10
N SER A 24 -15.56 -16.82 -7.39
CA SER A 24 -14.69 -17.39 -6.36
C SER A 24 -14.07 -16.25 -5.57
N VAL A 25 -14.76 -15.80 -4.52
CA VAL A 25 -14.20 -14.92 -3.49
C VAL A 25 -13.04 -15.67 -2.85
N ARG A 26 -11.81 -15.26 -3.16
CA ARG A 26 -10.61 -15.81 -2.52
C ARG A 26 -10.44 -15.14 -1.17
N LEU A 27 -11.08 -15.70 -0.15
CA LEU A 27 -10.81 -15.37 1.26
C LEU A 27 -9.39 -15.85 1.59
N PHE A 28 -8.41 -14.96 1.54
CA PHE A 28 -7.04 -15.25 1.94
C PHE A 28 -6.95 -15.27 3.47
N SER A 29 -7.36 -16.38 4.06
CA SER A 29 -7.08 -16.71 5.47
C SER A 29 -5.73 -17.41 5.58
N ILE A 30 -4.92 -17.01 6.56
CA ILE A 30 -3.72 -17.75 6.93
C ILE A 30 -4.18 -19.10 7.50
N LYS A 31 -3.95 -20.18 6.75
CA LYS A 31 -4.29 -21.54 7.16
C LYS A 31 -3.01 -22.26 7.60
N VAL A 32 -2.91 -22.55 8.89
CA VAL A 32 -1.88 -23.45 9.40
C VAL A 32 -2.30 -24.88 9.07
N GLY A 33 -1.47 -25.58 8.30
CA GLY A 33 -1.71 -26.98 7.94
C GLY A 33 -1.48 -27.94 9.11
N PRO A 34 -1.87 -29.21 8.97
CA PRO A 34 -1.58 -30.24 9.97
C PRO A 34 -0.07 -30.44 10.12
N LYS A 35 0.34 -30.95 11.29
CA LYS A 35 1.74 -31.33 11.55
C LYS A 35 2.18 -32.42 10.56
N LEU A 36 3.36 -32.26 9.98
CA LEU A 36 4.00 -33.27 9.14
C LEU A 36 4.83 -34.19 10.05
N ASP A 37 4.59 -35.49 9.98
CA ASP A 37 5.27 -36.47 10.83
C ASP A 37 6.46 -37.12 10.13
N ASN A 38 6.41 -37.28 8.79
CA ASN A 38 7.45 -37.98 8.03
C ASN A 38 8.11 -37.11 6.95
N LEU A 39 9.36 -37.47 6.59
CA LEU A 39 10.12 -36.78 5.53
C LEU A 39 9.50 -36.97 4.13
N GLU A 40 8.72 -38.04 3.93
CA GLU A 40 7.95 -38.26 2.71
C GLU A 40 6.79 -37.26 2.57
N ASP A 41 6.15 -36.90 3.70
CA ASP A 41 5.08 -35.90 3.71
C ASP A 41 5.61 -34.52 3.30
N VAL A 42 6.84 -34.18 3.71
CA VAL A 42 7.53 -32.96 3.31
C VAL A 42 7.81 -32.97 1.80
N LYS A 43 8.31 -34.08 1.24
CA LYS A 43 8.57 -34.16 -0.22
C LYS A 43 7.28 -34.01 -1.02
N ASN A 44 6.19 -34.63 -0.55
CA ASN A 44 4.89 -34.52 -1.18
C ASN A 44 4.33 -33.09 -1.08
N SER A 45 4.59 -32.35 0.00
CA SER A 45 4.16 -30.95 0.12
C SER A 45 4.84 -30.02 -0.89
N PHE A 46 6.11 -30.28 -1.23
CA PHE A 46 6.82 -29.52 -2.27
C PHE A 46 6.52 -29.99 -3.70
N ALA A 47 5.94 -31.19 -3.86
CA ALA A 47 5.60 -31.74 -5.16
C ALA A 47 4.29 -31.16 -5.75
N TYR A 48 3.49 -30.47 -4.94
CA TYR A 48 2.32 -29.76 -5.44
C TYR A 48 2.74 -28.63 -6.39
N PRO A 49 2.11 -28.50 -7.57
CA PRO A 49 2.39 -27.41 -8.48
C PRO A 49 1.85 -26.10 -7.89
N THR A 50 2.71 -25.40 -7.15
CA THR A 50 2.45 -24.04 -6.68
C THR A 50 2.96 -23.04 -7.71
N TRP A 51 2.24 -21.92 -7.86
CA TRP A 51 2.73 -20.81 -8.66
C TRP A 51 4.06 -20.29 -8.09
N ASP A 52 5.05 -20.14 -8.97
CA ASP A 52 6.33 -19.54 -8.59
C ASP A 52 6.12 -18.04 -8.36
N ILE A 53 6.72 -17.50 -7.30
CA ILE A 53 6.70 -16.08 -6.95
C ILE A 53 7.22 -15.24 -8.12
N LYS A 54 8.14 -15.78 -8.93
CA LYS A 54 8.66 -15.10 -10.12
C LYS A 54 7.59 -14.80 -11.17
N GLN A 55 6.52 -15.58 -11.25
CA GLN A 55 5.38 -15.30 -12.13
C GLN A 55 4.57 -14.08 -11.66
N TYR A 56 4.75 -13.68 -10.39
CA TYR A 56 4.19 -12.48 -9.80
C TYR A 56 5.11 -11.26 -9.88
N ILE A 57 6.35 -11.38 -10.38
CA ILE A 57 7.24 -10.23 -10.62
C ILE A 57 6.84 -9.56 -11.95
N ALA A 58 6.95 -8.24 -12.04
CA ALA A 58 6.54 -7.49 -13.25
C ALA A 58 7.31 -7.98 -14.49
N SER A 59 6.62 -8.10 -15.62
CA SER A 59 7.26 -8.43 -16.90
C SER A 59 7.86 -7.17 -17.53
N GLY A 60 8.82 -7.33 -18.45
CA GLY A 60 9.43 -6.19 -19.16
C GLY A 60 8.42 -5.29 -19.87
N GLU A 61 7.30 -5.85 -20.34
CA GLU A 61 6.22 -5.09 -20.98
C GLU A 61 5.44 -4.21 -19.98
N ASP A 62 5.32 -4.65 -18.72
CA ASP A 62 4.65 -3.87 -17.67
C ASP A 62 5.50 -2.65 -17.27
N ILE A 63 6.83 -2.80 -17.29
CA ILE A 63 7.78 -1.75 -16.94
C ILE A 63 7.72 -0.61 -17.98
N GLU A 64 7.74 -0.95 -19.27
CA GLU A 64 7.69 0.06 -20.34
C GLU A 64 6.35 0.81 -20.38
N ARG A 65 5.22 0.14 -20.09
CA ARG A 65 3.90 0.79 -20.03
C ARG A 65 3.77 1.79 -18.88
N GLN A 66 4.53 1.59 -17.81
CA GLN A 66 4.44 2.39 -16.60
C GLN A 66 5.59 3.39 -16.43
N LYS A 67 6.47 3.47 -17.44
CA LYS A 67 7.59 4.41 -17.47
C LYS A 67 7.07 5.86 -17.41
N PRO A 68 7.40 6.63 -16.35
CA PRO A 68 6.93 8.00 -16.22
C PRO A 68 7.51 8.93 -17.29
N SER A 69 6.77 9.99 -17.61
CA SER A 69 7.29 11.06 -18.46
C SER A 69 8.40 11.83 -17.73
N GLU A 70 9.29 12.44 -18.51
CA GLU A 70 10.40 13.24 -17.97
C GLU A 70 9.92 14.43 -17.13
N GLU A 71 8.80 15.05 -17.53
CA GLU A 71 8.15 16.12 -16.77
C GLU A 71 7.71 15.68 -15.37
N VAL A 72 7.23 14.43 -15.23
CA VAL A 72 6.83 13.88 -13.92
C VAL A 72 8.04 13.67 -13.02
N ILE A 73 9.14 13.14 -13.56
CA ILE A 73 10.38 12.95 -12.80
C ILE A 73 10.99 14.28 -12.38
N THR A 74 11.05 15.26 -13.29
CA THR A 74 11.57 16.60 -12.94
C THR A 74 10.74 17.25 -11.85
N LYS A 75 9.42 17.10 -11.89
CA LYS A 75 8.53 17.56 -10.81
C LYS A 75 8.76 16.82 -9.50
N LEU A 76 8.91 15.48 -9.53
CA LEU A 76 9.19 14.67 -8.34
C LEU A 76 10.54 15.02 -7.70
N LEU A 77 11.57 15.25 -8.51
CA LEU A 77 12.88 15.68 -8.04
C LEU A 77 12.81 17.07 -7.39
N LYS A 78 12.08 18.02 -8.00
CA LYS A 78 11.83 19.34 -7.40
C LYS A 78 11.09 19.23 -6.06
N LEU A 79 10.05 18.40 -5.97
CA LEU A 79 9.30 18.19 -4.73
C LEU A 79 10.15 17.53 -3.63
N SER A 80 11.08 16.67 -4.02
CA SER A 80 11.98 15.96 -3.09
C SER A 80 13.20 16.80 -2.69
N GLY A 81 13.38 17.99 -3.27
CA GLY A 81 14.58 18.81 -3.06
C GLY A 81 15.86 18.18 -3.62
N LEU A 82 15.74 17.32 -4.64
CA LEU A 82 16.86 16.60 -5.27
C LEU A 82 17.33 17.31 -6.56
N PRO A 83 18.61 17.17 -6.92
CA PRO A 83 19.15 17.75 -8.15
C PRO A 83 18.57 17.10 -9.41
N LEU A 84 18.42 17.89 -10.49
CA LEU A 84 17.92 17.44 -11.80
C LEU A 84 19.02 16.74 -12.60
N GLN A 85 19.48 15.58 -12.13
CA GLN A 85 20.48 14.74 -12.78
C GLN A 85 19.92 13.32 -12.94
N ASN A 86 20.49 12.54 -13.87
CA ASN A 86 20.17 11.11 -14.07
C ASN A 86 18.67 10.81 -14.28
N LEU A 87 17.97 11.65 -15.04
CA LEU A 87 16.52 11.51 -15.26
C LEU A 87 16.15 10.13 -15.80
N ASP A 88 16.88 9.61 -16.78
CA ASP A 88 16.56 8.33 -17.40
C ASP A 88 16.71 7.14 -16.44
N GLU A 89 17.73 7.15 -15.58
CA GLU A 89 17.91 6.11 -14.55
C GLU A 89 16.74 6.13 -13.55
N PHE A 90 16.30 7.31 -13.14
CA PHE A 90 15.14 7.45 -12.26
C PHE A 90 13.84 7.01 -12.94
N ARG A 91 13.69 7.27 -14.24
CA ARG A 91 12.52 6.82 -15.02
C ARG A 91 12.43 5.31 -15.08
N GLU A 92 13.55 4.63 -15.30
CA GLU A 92 13.61 3.17 -15.35
C GLU A 92 13.31 2.55 -13.99
N LYS A 93 14.01 2.99 -12.94
CA LYS A 93 13.77 2.48 -11.58
C LYS A 93 12.36 2.77 -11.07
N LEU A 94 11.81 3.94 -11.34
CA LEU A 94 10.45 4.27 -10.93
C LEU A 94 9.42 3.47 -11.74
N GLY A 95 9.69 3.21 -13.03
CA GLY A 95 8.87 2.30 -13.85
C GLY A 95 8.82 0.90 -13.27
N GLU A 96 9.95 0.34 -12.85
CA GLU A 96 10.02 -0.97 -12.17
C GLU A 96 9.24 -0.99 -10.85
N GLN A 97 9.42 0.04 -10.03
CA GLN A 97 8.72 0.18 -8.75
C GLN A 97 7.21 0.29 -8.94
N LEU A 98 6.76 1.11 -9.90
CA LEU A 98 5.35 1.25 -10.21
C LEU A 98 4.78 -0.05 -10.79
N ALA A 99 5.51 -0.73 -11.67
CA ALA A 99 5.06 -1.99 -12.28
C ALA A 99 4.85 -3.08 -11.23
N PHE A 100 5.69 -3.08 -10.19
CA PHE A 100 5.49 -3.93 -9.03
C PHE A 100 4.28 -3.49 -8.18
N LEU A 101 4.21 -2.22 -7.81
CA LEU A 101 3.16 -1.71 -6.92
C LEU A 101 1.76 -1.76 -7.53
N ASN A 102 1.63 -1.50 -8.82
CA ASN A 102 0.33 -1.50 -9.51
C ASN A 102 -0.32 -2.90 -9.56
N LYS A 103 0.42 -3.97 -9.24
CA LYS A 103 -0.18 -5.29 -9.01
C LYS A 103 -1.12 -5.30 -7.79
N LEU A 104 -0.87 -4.43 -6.81
CA LEU A 104 -1.74 -4.27 -5.63
C LEU A 104 -3.12 -3.71 -6.00
N HIS A 105 -3.25 -2.97 -7.10
CA HIS A 105 -4.56 -2.49 -7.56
C HIS A 105 -5.50 -3.62 -8.00
N GLY A 106 -4.96 -4.79 -8.37
CA GLY A 106 -5.75 -5.97 -8.71
C GLY A 106 -6.09 -6.86 -7.51
N VAL A 107 -5.63 -6.51 -6.30
CA VAL A 107 -5.90 -7.28 -5.10
C VAL A 107 -7.19 -6.74 -4.48
N GLU A 108 -8.20 -7.60 -4.39
CA GLU A 108 -9.44 -7.30 -3.69
C GLU A 108 -9.15 -7.09 -2.20
N VAL A 109 -9.64 -5.98 -1.65
CA VAL A 109 -9.56 -5.67 -0.22
C VAL A 109 -10.96 -5.91 0.35
N GLU A 110 -11.05 -6.66 1.45
CA GLU A 110 -12.31 -6.86 2.17
C GLU A 110 -12.79 -5.48 2.72
N GLU A 111 -13.93 -4.98 2.23
CA GLU A 111 -14.45 -3.64 2.55
C GLU A 111 -14.87 -3.46 4.02
N ASP A 112 -15.05 -4.56 4.75
CA ASP A 112 -15.39 -4.55 6.19
C ASP A 112 -14.17 -4.33 7.10
N VAL A 113 -12.96 -4.21 6.54
CA VAL A 113 -11.72 -3.96 7.30
C VAL A 113 -11.59 -2.45 7.54
N ASP A 114 -11.82 -2.01 8.78
CA ASP A 114 -11.58 -0.64 9.22
C ASP A 114 -10.14 -0.21 8.86
N ALA A 115 -9.96 0.97 8.25
CA ALA A 115 -8.66 1.49 7.83
C ALA A 115 -7.64 1.57 8.99
N SER A 116 -8.12 1.56 10.25
CA SER A 116 -7.29 1.44 11.45
C SER A 116 -6.60 0.06 11.61
N HIS A 117 -7.07 -0.97 10.89
CA HIS A 117 -6.58 -2.36 10.87
C HIS A 117 -5.62 -2.66 9.70
N ALA A 118 -5.20 -1.66 8.92
CA ALA A 118 -4.10 -1.80 7.94
C ALA A 118 -2.75 -2.17 8.60
N ARG A 119 -2.70 -2.24 9.93
CA ARG A 119 -1.55 -2.68 10.72
C ARG A 119 -1.73 -4.13 11.11
N LEU A 120 -0.61 -4.88 11.10
CA LEU A 120 -0.54 -6.26 11.58
C LEU A 120 -1.00 -6.45 13.05
N VAL A 121 -1.10 -5.35 13.81
CA VAL A 121 -1.58 -5.34 15.19
C VAL A 121 -2.67 -4.28 15.30
N GLU A 122 -3.85 -4.69 15.77
CA GLU A 122 -4.98 -3.81 16.02
C GLU A 122 -4.63 -2.75 17.06
N ARG A 123 -4.98 -1.50 16.75
CA ARG A 123 -4.88 -0.40 17.71
C ARG A 123 -6.16 -0.33 18.53
N CYS A 124 -6.14 -0.93 19.71
CA CYS A 124 -7.13 -0.61 20.75
C CYS A 124 -6.75 0.74 21.38
N THR A 125 -6.87 1.85 20.65
CA THR A 125 -6.63 3.17 21.22
C THR A 125 -7.79 3.56 22.13
N GLU A 126 -7.50 3.77 23.41
CA GLU A 126 -8.48 4.32 24.33
C GLU A 126 -8.85 5.76 23.92
N PRO A 127 -10.15 6.09 23.81
CA PRO A 127 -10.56 7.44 23.51
C PRO A 127 -10.16 8.38 24.65
N ILE A 128 -9.56 9.53 24.32
CA ILE A 128 -9.20 10.52 25.33
C ILE A 128 -10.47 11.16 25.91
N GLY A 129 -10.74 10.87 27.18
CA GLY A 129 -11.84 11.49 27.92
C GLY A 129 -11.53 12.92 28.35
N PHE A 130 -12.58 13.72 28.60
CA PHE A 130 -12.45 15.11 29.05
C PHE A 130 -11.58 15.24 30.32
N GLY A 131 -11.74 14.34 31.29
CA GLY A 131 -10.92 14.35 32.51
C GLY A 131 -9.43 14.11 32.24
N SER A 132 -9.09 13.18 31.34
CA SER A 132 -7.71 12.93 30.93
C SER A 132 -7.12 14.12 30.18
N LEU A 133 -7.93 14.81 29.37
CA LEU A 133 -7.51 16.01 28.67
C LEU A 133 -7.18 17.15 29.63
N VAL A 134 -8.05 17.44 30.60
CA VAL A 134 -7.82 18.49 31.60
C VAL A 134 -6.59 18.16 32.46
N GLN A 135 -6.45 16.90 32.90
CA GLN A 135 -5.28 16.45 33.64
C GLN A 135 -3.98 16.64 32.85
N LYS A 136 -3.97 16.33 31.54
CA LYS A 136 -2.81 16.53 30.67
C LYS A 136 -2.41 18.00 30.55
N LEU A 137 -3.39 18.89 30.40
CA LEU A 137 -3.16 20.33 30.32
C LEU A 137 -2.59 20.91 31.62
N GLU A 138 -3.11 20.48 32.77
CA GLU A 138 -2.74 21.06 34.07
C GLU A 138 -1.48 20.46 34.68
N VAL A 139 -1.26 19.14 34.48
CA VAL A 139 -0.22 18.38 35.20
C VAL A 139 0.96 18.03 34.30
N GLU A 140 0.69 17.59 33.07
CA GLU A 140 1.69 16.96 32.19
C GLU A 140 2.32 17.94 31.19
N GLN A 141 1.62 19.02 30.80
CA GLN A 141 2.17 20.06 29.92
C GLN A 141 3.08 21.05 30.67
N LYS A 142 4.18 20.55 31.21
CA LYS A 142 5.24 21.37 31.80
C LYS A 142 6.47 21.34 30.89
N LYS A 143 7.18 22.46 30.81
CA LYS A 143 8.42 22.56 30.04
C LYS A 143 9.43 21.54 30.56
N ASP A 144 9.82 20.59 29.73
CA ASP A 144 10.84 19.60 30.06
C ASP A 144 12.23 20.13 29.69
N VAL A 145 13.14 20.08 30.67
CA VAL A 145 14.56 20.46 30.50
C VAL A 145 15.24 19.52 29.50
N ASN A 146 14.93 18.22 29.53
CA ASN A 146 15.58 17.20 28.72
C ASN A 146 15.18 17.27 27.24
N LEU A 147 14.03 17.90 26.94
CA LEU A 147 13.56 18.15 25.58
C LEU A 147 14.01 19.52 25.03
N GLY A 148 14.73 20.32 25.82
CA GLY A 148 15.18 21.65 25.42
C GLY A 148 14.05 22.67 25.28
N GLU A 149 12.93 22.49 25.97
CA GLU A 149 11.74 23.37 25.89
C GLU A 149 11.90 24.66 26.69
N ILE A 150 12.87 24.71 27.61
CA ILE A 150 13.19 25.92 28.36
C ILE A 150 13.92 26.90 27.45
N SER A 151 13.38 28.11 27.30
CA SER A 151 13.96 29.14 26.45
C SER A 151 15.39 29.48 26.89
N GLY A 152 16.33 29.46 25.96
CA GLY A 152 17.75 29.69 26.24
C GLY A 152 18.49 28.52 26.90
N SER A 153 17.84 27.36 27.08
CA SER A 153 18.51 26.17 27.65
C SER A 153 19.53 25.52 26.72
N TRP A 154 19.43 25.79 25.42
CA TRP A 154 20.39 25.33 24.42
C TRP A 154 20.51 26.34 23.27
N ASN A 155 21.63 26.26 22.54
CA ASN A 155 21.83 27.07 21.34
C ASN A 155 21.12 26.41 20.14
N CYS A 156 19.95 26.93 19.77
CA CYS A 156 19.15 26.38 18.68
C CYS A 156 19.82 26.46 17.30
N VAL A 157 20.74 27.40 17.11
CA VAL A 157 21.46 27.61 15.83
C VAL A 157 22.85 26.99 15.81
N GLY A 158 23.38 26.53 16.94
CA GLY A 158 24.78 26.10 17.07
C GLY A 158 25.20 24.88 16.24
N ASN A 159 24.23 24.13 15.69
CA ASN A 159 24.48 23.00 14.79
C ASN A 159 24.27 23.37 13.31
N ALA A 160 24.04 24.64 12.98
CA ALA A 160 23.85 25.09 11.61
C ALA A 160 25.19 25.24 10.88
N ASP A 161 25.22 24.91 9.59
CA ASP A 161 26.41 25.14 8.75
C ASP A 161 26.72 26.64 8.58
N ILE A 162 25.69 27.48 8.60
CA ILE A 162 25.81 28.94 8.52
C ILE A 162 24.79 29.56 9.47
N GLU A 163 25.29 30.30 10.45
CA GLU A 163 24.50 31.11 11.37
C GLU A 163 24.96 32.57 11.35
N LYS A 164 24.03 33.48 11.65
CA LYS A 164 24.35 34.90 11.84
C LYS A 164 23.38 35.52 12.83
N ASP A 165 23.90 36.14 13.88
CA ASP A 165 23.13 36.92 14.87
C ASP A 165 21.93 36.16 15.47
N GLY A 166 22.04 34.84 15.66
CA GLY A 166 20.96 33.98 16.18
C GLY A 166 19.94 33.50 15.12
N PHE A 167 20.24 33.68 13.83
CA PHE A 167 19.41 33.22 12.72
C PHE A 167 20.12 32.13 11.90
N PHE A 168 19.34 31.17 11.40
CA PHE A 168 19.77 30.26 10.33
C PHE A 168 19.90 31.02 9.01
N VAL A 169 21.01 30.85 8.31
CA VAL A 169 21.27 31.54 7.04
C VAL A 169 21.19 30.58 5.87
N LEU A 170 20.31 30.87 4.92
CA LEU A 170 20.19 30.14 3.65
C LEU A 170 20.79 30.96 2.52
N ARG A 171 21.52 30.31 1.62
CA ARG A 171 22.05 30.97 0.42
C ARG A 171 20.94 31.10 -0.63
N ASN A 172 20.83 32.27 -1.24
CA ASN A 172 19.82 32.57 -2.26
C ASN A 172 19.88 31.66 -3.50
N GLU A 173 21.01 30.98 -3.74
CA GLU A 173 21.16 30.03 -4.84
C GLU A 173 20.29 28.77 -4.67
N SER A 174 19.99 28.36 -3.44
CA SER A 174 19.09 27.23 -3.15
C SER A 174 17.61 27.55 -3.34
N ALA A 175 17.22 28.84 -3.28
CA ALA A 175 15.83 29.29 -3.45
C ALA A 175 15.44 29.53 -4.92
N LYS A 176 16.42 29.69 -5.83
CA LYS A 176 16.16 29.96 -7.25
C LYS A 176 15.86 28.71 -8.08
N ASN A 177 16.26 27.52 -7.62
CA ASN A 177 15.99 26.25 -8.31
C ASN A 177 14.60 25.65 -7.97
N SER A 178 13.80 26.35 -7.18
CA SER A 178 12.45 25.94 -6.73
C SER A 178 11.31 26.54 -7.56
N GLY A 179 11.63 27.35 -8.59
CA GLY A 179 10.69 27.96 -9.53
C GLY A 179 10.39 27.12 -10.76
#